data_AF-A0A7X5N2W3-F1
#
_entry.id   AF-A0A7X5N2W3-F1
#
_cell.length_a   1.000
_cell.length_b   1.000
_cell.length_c   1.000
_cell.angle_alpha   90.00
_cell.angle_beta   90.00
_cell.angle_gamma   90.00
#
_symmetry.space_group_name_H-M   'P 1'
#
loop_
_entity.id
_entity.type
_entity.pdbx_description
1 polymer ?
#
loop_
_entity_poly.entity_id
_entity_poly.type
_entity_poly.pdbx_seq_one_letter_code
_entity_poly.pdbx_strand_id
1 'polypeptide(L)'
;QLLRQRDHSSETIASLPWPVQPQEVHALLPTALEGLPRHWLLPAAHALRRPLRLPAAAAARLQDVARFEIDRQTPFTADQVYFDARVLDVREDGQLDAELVVVPRRMIDGPDGVPDAWASALSGIDV
;
A
#
# COMPACT_ATOMS: atom_id res chain seq x y z
N GLN A 1 8.95 -10.23 9.95
CA GLN A 1 8.38 -9.96 11.30
C GLN A 1 6.88 -9.88 11.16
N LEU A 2 6.12 -10.26 12.19
CA LEU A 2 4.69 -10.00 12.29
C LEU A 2 4.49 -8.78 13.20
N LEU A 3 3.85 -7.75 12.67
CA LEU A 3 3.61 -6.49 13.37
C LEU A 3 2.11 -6.31 13.58
N ARG A 4 1.73 -5.65 14.68
CA ARG A 4 0.40 -5.09 14.85
C ARG A 4 0.50 -3.58 14.82
N GLN A 5 -0.32 -2.97 13.98
CA GLN A 5 -0.47 -1.53 13.96
C GLN A 5 -1.65 -1.11 14.83
N ARG A 6 -1.42 -0.10 15.67
CA ARG A 6 -2.45 0.66 16.39
C ARG A 6 -2.16 2.13 16.18
N ASP A 7 -3.12 2.83 15.58
CA ASP A 7 -2.99 4.22 15.15
C ASP A 7 -1.75 4.40 14.25
N HIS A 8 -0.74 5.16 14.72
CA HIS A 8 0.53 5.41 14.04
C HIS A 8 1.70 4.62 14.63
N SER A 9 1.44 3.69 15.54
CA SER A 9 2.45 2.87 16.20
C SER A 9 2.38 1.42 15.75
N SER A 10 3.54 0.80 15.57
CA SER A 10 3.64 -0.62 15.25
C SER A 10 4.41 -1.34 16.35
N GLU A 11 3.83 -2.43 16.85
CA GLU A 11 4.45 -3.32 17.83
C GLU A 11 4.78 -4.67 17.18
N THR A 12 5.93 -5.24 17.51
CA THR A 12 6.29 -6.59 17.04
C THR A 12 5.53 -7.63 17.85
N ILE A 13 4.73 -8.45 17.16
CA ILE A 13 4.01 -9.57 17.75
C ILE A 13 4.88 -10.83 17.76
N ALA A 14 5.57 -11.10 16.64
CA ALA A 14 6.44 -12.27 16.51
C ALA A 14 7.52 -12.07 15.44
N SER A 15 8.61 -12.83 15.54
CA SER A 15 9.57 -13.02 14.46
C SER A 15 9.51 -14.48 14.02
N LEU A 16 9.29 -14.71 12.73
CA LEU A 16 9.07 -16.02 12.16
C LEU A 16 10.19 -16.31 11.15
N PRO A 17 10.69 -17.56 11.09
CA PRO A 17 11.63 -17.94 10.05
C PRO A 17 10.97 -17.85 8.67
N TRP A 18 11.73 -17.46 7.66
CA TRP A 18 11.29 -17.45 6.27
C TRP A 18 11.75 -18.72 5.55
N PRO A 19 10.93 -19.37 4.71
CA PRO A 19 9.53 -19.04 4.38
C PRO A 19 8.53 -19.45 5.47
N VAL A 20 7.41 -18.71 5.56
CA VAL A 20 6.29 -19.02 6.46
C VAL A 20 4.97 -19.05 5.70
N GLN A 21 4.13 -20.05 6.02
CA GLN A 21 2.80 -20.22 5.43
C GLN A 21 1.74 -19.45 6.22
N PRO A 22 0.64 -18.99 5.57
CA PRO A 22 -0.42 -18.25 6.26
C PRO A 22 -1.04 -19.00 7.45
N GLN A 23 -1.17 -20.31 7.34
CA GLN A 23 -1.70 -21.16 8.41
C GLN A 23 -0.81 -21.21 9.66
N GLU A 24 0.51 -21.14 9.48
CA GLU A 24 1.47 -21.10 10.59
C GLU A 24 1.38 -19.77 11.32
N VAL A 25 1.18 -18.67 10.59
CA VAL A 25 0.93 -17.37 11.20
C VAL A 25 -0.40 -17.37 11.95
N HIS A 26 -1.48 -17.89 11.35
CA HIS A 26 -2.78 -17.97 11.99
C HIS A 26 -2.75 -18.76 13.31
N ALA A 27 -2.04 -19.89 13.34
CA ALA A 27 -1.90 -20.72 14.54
C ALA A 27 -1.15 -20.03 15.69
N LEU A 28 -0.35 -19.00 15.39
CA LEU A 28 0.42 -18.22 16.37
C LEU A 28 -0.28 -16.92 16.80
N LEU A 29 -1.38 -16.53 16.13
CA LEU A 29 -2.08 -15.29 16.44
C LEU A 29 -2.82 -15.42 17.79
N PRO A 30 -2.68 -14.44 18.69
CA PRO A 30 -3.58 -14.30 19.82
C PRO A 30 -5.02 -14.12 19.33
N THR A 31 -6.00 -14.69 20.04
CA THR A 31 -7.44 -14.60 19.69
C THR A 31 -7.94 -13.17 19.47
N ALA A 32 -7.38 -12.21 20.21
CA ALA A 32 -7.71 -10.79 20.06
C ALA A 32 -7.33 -10.20 18.68
N LEU A 33 -6.48 -10.88 17.89
CA LEU A 33 -5.98 -10.41 16.59
C LEU A 33 -6.53 -11.20 15.40
N GLU A 34 -7.22 -12.33 15.61
CA GLU A 34 -7.62 -13.26 14.54
C GLU A 34 -8.52 -12.62 13.47
N GLY A 35 -9.41 -11.72 13.88
CA GLY A 35 -10.38 -11.04 12.99
C GLY A 35 -9.87 -9.73 12.38
N LEU A 36 -8.64 -9.32 12.64
CA LEU A 36 -8.09 -8.08 12.08
C LEU A 36 -7.65 -8.30 10.62
N PRO A 37 -7.80 -7.28 9.75
CA PRO A 37 -7.29 -7.35 8.39
C PRO A 37 -5.77 -7.48 8.40
N ARG A 38 -5.24 -8.28 7.47
CA ARG A 38 -3.80 -8.56 7.37
C ARG A 38 -3.25 -7.92 6.12
N HIS A 39 -2.18 -7.16 6.25
CA HIS A 39 -1.53 -6.49 5.14
C HIS A 39 -0.12 -7.00 4.97
N TRP A 40 0.32 -7.13 3.73
CA TRP A 40 1.73 -7.36 3.43
C TRP A 40 2.46 -6.03 3.46
N LEU A 41 3.36 -5.86 4.42
CA LEU A 41 4.14 -4.65 4.54
C LEU A 41 5.37 -4.73 3.64
N LEU A 42 5.38 -3.96 2.57
CA LEU A 42 6.56 -3.79 1.72
C LEU A 42 7.56 -2.84 2.38
N PRO A 43 8.86 -2.97 2.09
CA PRO A 43 9.80 -1.95 2.51
C PRO A 43 9.48 -0.63 1.81
N ALA A 44 9.38 0.47 2.56
CA ALA A 44 9.04 1.80 2.05
C ALA A 44 9.82 2.23 0.78
N ALA A 45 11.08 1.77 0.63
CA ALA A 45 11.91 2.02 -0.56
C ALA A 45 11.35 1.41 -1.87
N HIS A 46 10.40 0.48 -1.80
CA HIS A 46 9.73 -0.13 -2.95
C HIS A 46 8.56 0.72 -3.46
N ALA A 47 8.15 1.72 -2.68
CA ALA A 47 7.11 2.66 -3.04
C ALA A 47 7.69 4.04 -3.36
N LEU A 48 7.12 4.71 -4.36
CA LEU A 48 7.40 6.10 -4.67
C LEU A 48 6.17 6.93 -4.32
N ARG A 49 6.35 7.93 -3.43
CA ARG A 49 5.31 8.85 -2.98
C ARG A 49 5.50 10.21 -3.64
N ARG A 50 4.48 10.73 -4.33
CA ARG A 50 4.48 12.06 -4.93
C ARG A 50 3.35 12.92 -4.38
N PRO A 51 3.65 14.12 -3.86
CA PRO A 51 2.61 15.13 -3.70
C PRO A 51 2.15 15.61 -5.07
N LEU A 52 0.83 15.74 -5.24
CA LEU A 52 0.18 16.27 -6.43
C LEU A 52 -0.60 17.53 -6.08
N ARG A 53 -0.55 18.52 -6.98
CA ARG A 53 -1.43 19.69 -6.95
C ARG A 53 -2.39 19.58 -8.13
N LEU A 54 -3.68 19.44 -7.84
CA LEU A 54 -4.73 19.25 -8.85
C LEU A 54 -5.83 20.30 -8.69
N PRO A 55 -6.66 20.57 -9.70
CA PRO A 55 -7.89 21.34 -9.51
C PRO A 55 -8.82 20.66 -8.49
N ALA A 56 -9.49 21.41 -7.61
CA ALA A 56 -10.38 20.86 -6.59
C ALA A 56 -11.49 19.96 -7.16
N ALA A 57 -11.98 20.27 -8.37
CA ALA A 57 -12.96 19.46 -9.08
C ALA A 57 -12.49 18.01 -9.38
N ALA A 58 -11.17 17.76 -9.36
CA ALA A 58 -10.61 16.42 -9.55
C ALA A 58 -10.89 15.48 -8.38
N ALA A 59 -11.26 15.98 -7.19
CA ALA A 59 -11.46 15.16 -5.99
C ALA A 59 -12.45 14.00 -6.21
N ALA A 60 -13.56 14.24 -6.92
CA ALA A 60 -14.58 13.23 -7.22
C ALA A 60 -14.08 12.11 -8.17
N ARG A 61 -12.98 12.34 -8.87
CA ARG A 61 -12.38 11.41 -9.84
C ARG A 61 -10.88 11.25 -9.61
N LEU A 62 -10.44 11.33 -8.35
CA LEU A 62 -9.02 11.39 -8.02
C LEU A 62 -8.23 10.21 -8.61
N GLN A 63 -8.78 9.00 -8.56
CA GLN A 63 -8.12 7.80 -9.10
C GLN A 63 -7.91 7.87 -10.61
N ASP A 64 -8.91 8.37 -11.36
CA ASP A 64 -8.79 8.55 -12.80
C ASP A 64 -7.71 9.59 -13.12
N VAL A 65 -7.73 10.73 -12.43
CA VAL A 65 -6.78 11.82 -12.64
C VAL A 65 -5.36 11.39 -12.24
N ALA A 66 -5.21 10.74 -11.09
CA ALA A 66 -3.94 10.23 -10.60
C ALA A 66 -3.32 9.23 -11.58
N ARG A 67 -4.12 8.38 -12.23
CA ARG A 67 -3.64 7.46 -13.28
C ARG A 67 -2.93 8.19 -14.42
N PHE A 68 -3.44 9.34 -14.86
CA PHE A 68 -2.81 10.18 -15.89
C PHE A 68 -1.58 10.96 -15.39
N GLU A 69 -1.41 11.07 -14.08
CA GLU A 69 -0.25 11.72 -13.48
C GLU A 69 0.90 10.73 -13.20
N ILE A 70 0.68 9.41 -13.30
CA ILE A 70 1.71 8.40 -13.05
C ILE A 70 2.91 8.59 -13.98
N ASP A 71 2.69 8.62 -15.30
CA ASP A 71 3.76 8.77 -16.30
C ASP A 71 4.35 10.18 -16.35
N ARG A 72 3.59 11.18 -15.88
CA ARG A 72 4.05 12.57 -15.79
C ARG A 72 4.94 12.84 -14.58
N GLN A 73 4.63 12.21 -13.44
CA GLN A 73 5.25 12.51 -12.14
C GLN A 73 6.22 11.42 -11.66
N THR A 74 6.25 10.29 -12.37
CA THR A 74 7.07 9.12 -12.03
C THR A 74 7.73 8.54 -13.28
N PRO A 75 8.82 7.78 -13.15
CA PRO A 75 9.48 7.14 -14.29
C PRO A 75 8.77 5.84 -14.75
N PHE A 76 7.47 5.68 -14.45
CA PHE A 76 6.69 4.47 -14.74
C PHE A 76 5.46 4.79 -15.56
N THR A 77 4.97 3.83 -16.34
CA THR A 77 3.64 3.89 -16.95
C THR A 77 2.58 3.26 -16.02
N ALA A 78 1.31 3.62 -16.21
CA ALA A 78 0.21 3.16 -15.35
C ALA A 78 0.00 1.63 -15.34
N ASP A 79 0.41 0.91 -16.40
CA ASP A 79 0.35 -0.55 -16.49
C ASP A 79 1.51 -1.26 -15.77
N GLN A 80 2.60 -0.54 -15.49
CA GLN A 80 3.79 -1.05 -14.81
C GLN A 80 3.71 -0.98 -13.29
N VAL A 81 2.70 -0.32 -12.73
CA VAL A 81 2.57 -0.06 -11.29
C VAL A 81 1.22 -0.46 -10.74
N TYR A 82 1.20 -0.87 -9.47
CA TYR A 82 0.05 -0.66 -8.62
C TYR A 82 0.12 0.76 -8.07
N PHE A 83 -1.02 1.42 -7.91
CA PHE A 83 -1.05 2.76 -7.35
C PHE A 83 -2.30 2.98 -6.51
N ASP A 84 -2.19 3.96 -5.61
CA ASP A 84 -3.32 4.56 -4.93
C ASP A 84 -3.09 6.07 -4.81
N ALA A 85 -4.16 6.82 -4.66
CA ALA A 85 -4.12 8.25 -4.45
C ALA A 85 -5.14 8.69 -3.42
N ARG A 86 -4.74 9.62 -2.55
CA ARG A 86 -5.61 10.19 -1.53
C ARG A 86 -5.53 11.71 -1.50
N VAL A 87 -6.65 12.33 -1.15
CA VAL A 87 -6.72 13.75 -0.83
C VAL A 87 -6.01 14.00 0.50
N LEU A 88 -5.14 15.01 0.53
CA LEU A 88 -4.54 15.54 1.74
C LEU A 88 -5.30 16.79 2.21
N ASP A 89 -5.62 17.69 1.30
CA ASP A 89 -6.32 18.94 1.63
C ASP A 89 -7.06 19.53 0.41
N VAL A 90 -8.22 20.15 0.63
CA VAL A 90 -8.96 20.91 -0.39
C VAL A 90 -8.85 22.39 -0.03
N ARG A 91 -8.16 23.15 -0.86
CA ARG A 91 -7.78 24.53 -0.55
C ARG A 91 -8.82 25.53 -1.03
N GLU A 92 -8.85 26.67 -0.35
CA GLU A 92 -9.76 27.78 -0.65
C GLU A 92 -9.49 28.41 -2.03
N ASP A 93 -8.28 28.26 -2.58
CA ASP A 93 -7.89 28.75 -3.91
C ASP A 93 -8.37 27.85 -5.07
N GLY A 94 -9.23 26.86 -4.77
CA GLY A 94 -9.76 25.92 -5.75
C GLY A 94 -8.76 24.85 -6.19
N GLN A 95 -7.67 24.65 -5.44
CA GLN A 95 -6.73 23.55 -5.63
C GLN A 95 -6.95 22.42 -4.61
N LEU A 96 -6.41 21.27 -4.95
CA LEU A 96 -6.39 20.03 -4.18
C LEU A 96 -4.94 19.62 -3.97
N ASP A 97 -4.54 19.42 -2.72
CA ASP A 97 -3.35 18.65 -2.41
C ASP A 97 -3.71 17.18 -2.29
N ALA A 98 -3.01 16.34 -3.04
CA ALA A 98 -3.16 14.90 -3.00
C ALA A 98 -1.79 14.22 -2.88
N GLU A 99 -1.81 12.97 -2.47
CA GLU A 99 -0.65 12.09 -2.49
C GLU A 99 -0.91 10.94 -3.44
N LEU A 100 0.00 10.73 -4.38
CA LEU A 100 0.07 9.54 -5.22
C LEU A 100 1.14 8.61 -4.67
N VAL A 101 0.78 7.35 -4.43
CA VAL A 101 1.72 6.28 -4.09
C VAL A 101 1.73 5.30 -5.24
N VAL A 102 2.92 4.99 -5.77
CA VAL A 102 3.10 3.95 -6.80
C VAL A 102 4.08 2.89 -6.32
N VAL A 103 3.77 1.62 -6.63
CA VAL A 103 4.64 0.46 -6.40
C VAL A 103 4.80 -0.27 -7.72
N PRO A 104 6.03 -0.44 -8.25
CA PRO A 104 6.24 -1.22 -9.47
C PRO A 104 5.73 -2.65 -9.31
N ARG A 105 4.94 -3.14 -10.27
CA ARG A 105 4.32 -4.48 -10.22
C ARG A 105 5.34 -5.59 -9.97
N ARG A 106 6.52 -5.48 -10.58
CA ARG A 106 7.64 -6.42 -10.36
C ARG A 106 8.09 -6.58 -8.91
N MET A 107 7.78 -5.63 -8.02
CA MET A 107 8.11 -5.70 -6.59
C MET A 107 7.05 -6.47 -5.79
N ILE A 108 5.85 -6.64 -6.35
CA ILE A 108 4.74 -7.39 -5.75
C ILE A 108 4.61 -8.75 -6.41
N ASP A 109 4.62 -8.79 -7.74
CA ASP A 109 4.40 -9.98 -8.56
C ASP A 109 5.73 -10.72 -8.90
N GLY A 110 6.87 -10.20 -8.45
CA GLY A 110 8.20 -10.75 -8.75
C GLY A 110 8.65 -11.85 -7.77
N PRO A 111 9.84 -12.45 -8.00
CA PRO A 111 10.35 -13.55 -7.18
C PRO A 111 10.50 -13.22 -5.69
N ASP A 112 10.86 -11.96 -5.39
CA ASP A 112 11.02 -11.44 -4.03
C ASP A 112 9.76 -10.71 -3.51
N GLY A 113 8.66 -10.79 -4.26
CA GLY A 113 7.40 -10.12 -3.96
C GLY A 113 6.51 -10.88 -2.99
N VAL A 114 5.20 -10.71 -3.12
CA VAL A 114 4.20 -11.40 -2.30
C VAL A 114 4.05 -12.83 -2.82
N PRO A 115 4.34 -13.87 -2.04
CA PRO A 115 4.18 -15.24 -2.53
C PRO A 115 2.71 -15.59 -2.76
N ASP A 116 2.43 -16.39 -3.78
CA ASP A 116 1.06 -16.81 -4.14
C ASP A 116 0.27 -17.43 -2.98
N ALA A 117 0.95 -18.14 -2.08
CA ALA A 117 0.34 -18.71 -0.87
C ALA A 117 -0.34 -17.65 0.02
N TRP A 118 0.11 -16.40 -0.06
CA TRP A 118 -0.42 -15.28 0.72
C TRP A 118 -1.56 -14.52 0.01
N ALA A 119 -1.78 -14.73 -1.29
CA ALA A 119 -2.70 -13.92 -2.08
C ALA A 119 -4.15 -13.90 -1.55
N SER A 120 -4.64 -15.01 -0.99
CA SER A 120 -5.99 -15.10 -0.40
C SER A 120 -6.04 -14.86 1.10
N ALA A 121 -4.88 -14.78 1.77
CA ALA A 121 -4.78 -14.61 3.22
C ALA A 121 -4.60 -13.15 3.64
N LEU A 122 -4.41 -12.26 2.67
CA LEU A 122 -4.18 -10.83 2.87
C LEU A 122 -5.42 -10.02 2.48
N SER A 123 -5.67 -8.96 3.24
CA SER A 123 -6.65 -7.92 2.94
C SER A 123 -6.08 -6.85 2.00
N GLY A 124 -4.75 -6.74 1.91
CA GLY A 124 -4.08 -5.79 1.03
C GLY A 124 -2.57 -5.72 1.22
N ILE A 125 -1.97 -4.68 0.66
CA ILE A 125 -0.54 -4.36 0.73
C ILE A 125 -0.39 -2.98 1.38
N ASP A 126 0.63 -2.82 2.22
CA ASP A 126 0.96 -1.57 2.90
C ASP A 126 2.46 -1.23 2.71
N VAL A 127 2.86 0.04 2.92
CA VAL A 127 4.22 0.56 2.62
C VAL A 127 4.78 1.51 3.67
#